data_AF-A0A2V9GVD9-F1
#
_entry.id   AF-A0A2V9GVD9-F1
#
_cell.length_a   1.000
_cell.length_b   1.000
_cell.length_c   1.000
_cell.angle_alpha   90.00
_cell.angle_beta   90.00
_cell.angle_gamma   90.00
#
_symmetry.space_group_name_H-M   'P 1'
#
loop_
_entity.id
_entity.type
_entity.pdbx_description
1 polymer ?
#
loop_
_entity_poly.entity_id
_entity_poly.type
_entity_poly.pdbx_seq_one_letter_code
_entity_poly.pdbx_strand_id
1 'polypeptide(L)' 'MASQVNSVKRLVAYFSMEIALENAMPSYSGGLGVLAGDTIRAAADLRLPMVAVSLLYRKG' A
#
# COMPACT_ATOMS: atom_id res chain seq x y z
N MET A 1 32.32 -12.66 18.66
CA MET A 1 31.73 -11.30 18.74
C MET A 1 31.19 -10.93 17.36
N ALA A 2 29.93 -11.28 17.09
CA ALA A 2 29.22 -10.76 15.92
C ALA A 2 28.20 -9.77 16.48
N SER A 3 28.37 -8.49 16.18
CA SER A 3 27.44 -7.42 16.51
C SER A 3 26.10 -7.74 15.85
N GLN A 4 25.11 -8.14 16.65
CA GLN A 4 23.72 -8.14 16.20
C GLN A 4 23.30 -6.70 15.96
N VAL A 5 23.42 -6.24 14.73
CA VAL A 5 22.75 -5.04 14.25
C VAL A 5 21.27 -5.36 14.32
N ASN A 6 20.61 -4.85 15.36
CA ASN A 6 19.18 -4.93 15.50
C ASN A 6 18.57 -4.04 14.40
N SER A 7 18.43 -4.60 13.20
CA SER A 7 17.85 -3.94 12.05
C SER A 7 16.37 -3.73 12.37
N VAL A 8 16.04 -2.56 12.90
CA VAL A 8 14.65 -2.11 13.00
C VAL A 8 14.12 -2.12 11.57
N LYS A 9 13.29 -3.12 11.22
CA LYS A 9 12.60 -3.13 9.93
C LYS A 9 11.76 -1.86 9.87
N ARG A 10 12.21 -0.88 9.10
CA ARG A 10 11.46 0.36 8.86
C ARG A 10 10.16 -0.02 8.16
N LEU A 11 9.06 0.04 8.89
CA LEU A 11 7.73 -0.20 8.37
C LEU A 11 7.24 1.08 7.67
N VAL A 12 6.86 0.97 6.41
CA VAL A 12 6.31 2.09 5.63
C VAL A 12 4.78 2.08 5.77
N ALA A 13 4.20 3.22 6.14
CA ALA A 13 2.76 3.42 6.10
C ALA A 13 2.41 4.25 4.86
N TYR A 14 1.68 3.67 3.91
CA TYR A 14 1.27 4.30 2.66
C TYR A 14 -0.20 4.73 2.76
N PHE A 15 -0.44 6.04 2.80
CA PHE A 15 -1.78 6.60 2.89
C PHE A 15 -2.24 7.09 1.53
N SER A 16 -3.43 6.66 1.11
CA SER A 16 -4.09 7.20 -0.08
C SER A 16 -5.59 7.33 0.16
N MET A 17 -6.19 8.38 -0.39
CA MET A 17 -7.64 8.54 -0.39
C MET A 17 -8.33 7.55 -1.32
N GLU A 18 -7.62 6.97 -2.28
CA GLU A 18 -8.14 6.01 -3.25
C GLU A 18 -7.13 4.89 -3.50
N ILE A 19 -7.60 3.65 -3.60
CA ILE A 19 -6.77 2.51 -4.00
C ILE A 19 -7.59 1.61 -4.92
N ALA A 20 -7.07 1.33 -6.11
CA ALA A 20 -7.59 0.29 -7.01
C ALA A 20 -7.14 -1.09 -6.50
N LEU A 21 -7.83 -1.62 -5.50
CA LEU A 21 -7.59 -2.95 -4.93
C LEU A 21 -8.19 -4.06 -5.80
N GLU A 22 -9.40 -3.82 -6.29
CA GLU A 22 -10.14 -4.72 -7.16
C GLU A 22 -11.02 -3.88 -8.08
N ASN A 23 -11.19 -4.31 -9.33
CA ASN A 23 -11.97 -3.58 -10.34
C ASN A 23 -13.45 -3.37 -9.93
N ALA A 24 -14.01 -4.28 -9.10
CA ALA A 24 -15.39 -4.21 -8.64
C ALA A 24 -15.59 -3.34 -7.39
N MET A 25 -14.51 -2.90 -6.73
CA MET A 25 -14.62 -2.07 -5.52
C MET A 25 -14.67 -0.58 -5.89
N PRO A 26 -15.67 0.18 -5.37
CA PRO A 26 -15.78 1.62 -5.60
C PRO A 26 -14.84 2.41 -4.66
N SER A 27 -13.56 2.04 -4.61
CA SER A 27 -12.53 2.67 -3.78
C SER A 27 -11.59 3.57 -4.57
N TYR A 28 -11.90 3.81 -5.86
CA TYR A 28 -11.16 4.72 -6.73
C TYR A 28 -12.05 5.18 -7.91
N SER A 29 -11.76 6.37 -8.45
CA SER A 29 -12.46 6.94 -9.62
C SER A 29 -11.53 7.27 -10.80
N GLY A 30 -10.21 7.17 -10.64
CA GLY A 30 -9.26 7.58 -11.67
C GLY A 30 -7.85 7.01 -11.53
N GLY A 31 -6.91 7.58 -12.29
CA GLY A 31 -5.54 7.07 -12.40
C GLY A 31 -4.71 7.12 -11.11
N LEU A 32 -5.06 8.00 -10.16
CA LEU A 32 -4.40 8.06 -8.85
C LEU A 32 -4.61 6.78 -8.05
N GLY A 33 -5.85 6.26 -8.00
CA GLY A 33 -6.13 4.99 -7.32
C GLY A 33 -5.47 3.79 -8.00
N VAL A 34 -5.39 3.80 -9.34
CA VAL A 34 -4.65 2.79 -10.12
C VAL A 34 -3.17 2.81 -9.76
N LEU A 35 -2.54 3.99 -9.79
CA LEU A 35 -1.13 4.15 -9.40
C LEU A 35 -0.87 3.72 -7.95
N ALA A 36 -1.77 4.04 -7.03
CA ALA A 36 -1.70 3.60 -5.64
C ALA A 36 -1.76 2.07 -5.53
N GLY A 37 -2.67 1.43 -6.27
CA GLY A 37 -2.76 -0.02 -6.39
C GLY A 37 -1.48 -0.66 -6.92
N ASP A 38 -0.94 -0.13 -8.02
CA ASP A 38 0.31 -0.60 -8.64
C ASP A 38 1.51 -0.45 -7.70
N THR A 39 1.56 0.66 -6.94
CA THR A 39 2.62 0.90 -5.94
C THR A 39 2.57 -0.17 -4.83
N ILE A 40 1.36 -0.49 -4.35
CA ILE A 40 1.16 -1.53 -3.33
C ILE A 40 1.51 -2.91 -3.88
N ARG A 41 1.14 -3.19 -5.13
CA ARG A 41 1.48 -4.43 -5.81
C ARG A 41 2.99 -4.61 -5.93
N ALA A 42 3.70 -3.58 -6.42
CA ALA A 42 5.15 -3.59 -6.53
C ALA A 42 5.84 -3.79 -5.16
N ALA A 43 5.34 -3.13 -4.11
CA ALA A 43 5.86 -3.31 -2.76
C ALA A 43 5.68 -4.75 -2.23
N ALA A 44 4.54 -5.38 -2.54
CA ALA A 44 4.28 -6.77 -2.20
C ALA A 44 5.19 -7.74 -2.98
N ASP A 45 5.38 -7.51 -4.28
CA ASP A 45 6.27 -8.31 -5.14
C ASP A 45 7.73 -8.24 -4.65
N LEU A 46 8.16 -7.07 -4.17
CA LEU A 46 9.48 -6.84 -3.56
C LEU A 46 9.56 -7.25 -2.08
N ARG A 47 8.46 -7.74 -1.48
CA ARG A 47 8.36 -8.13 -0.06
C ARG A 47 8.80 -7.01 0.90
N LEU A 48 8.50 -5.77 0.57
CA LEU A 48 8.81 -4.62 1.41
C LEU A 48 7.91 -4.62 2.66
N PRO A 49 8.43 -4.24 3.83
CA PRO A 49 7.62 -4.05 5.03
C PRO A 49 6.76 -2.78 4.87
N MET A 50 5.57 -2.92 4.30
CA MET A 50 4.64 -1.82 4.04
C MET A 50 3.20 -2.16 4.45
N VAL A 51 2.48 -1.17 4.98
CA VAL A 51 1.04 -1.22 5.25
C VAL A 51 0.38 -0.10 4.46
N ALA A 52 -0.63 -0.44 3.65
CA ALA A 52 -1.45 0.54 2.96
C ALA A 52 -2.71 0.86 3.77
N VAL A 53 -3.06 2.14 3.85
CA VAL A 53 -4.24 2.64 4.56
C VAL A 53 -5.05 3.51 3.61
N SER A 54 -6.35 3.23 3.53
CA SER A 54 -7.29 4.00 2.73
C SER A 54 -8.68 3.99 3.34
N LEU A 55 -9.58 4.73 2.72
CA LEU A 55 -10.96 4.87 3.13
C LEU A 55 -11.83 3.84 2.40
N LEU A 56 -12.72 3.19 3.14
CA LEU A 56 -13.74 2.32 2.55
C LEU A 56 -15.00 3.16 2.29
N TYR A 57 -15.14 3.68 1.09
CA TYR A 57 -16.33 4.45 0.71
C TYR A 57 -17.53 3.53 0.48
N ARG A 58 -18.69 3.95 0.98
CA ARG A 58 -19.96 3.22 0.76
C ARG A 58 -20.60 3.57 -0.58
N LYS A 59 -20.24 4.71 -1.17
CA LYS A 59 -20.84 5.25 -2.40
C LYS A 59 -19.83 6.06 -3.23
N GLY A 60 -18.69 5.48 -3.59
CA GLY A 60 -17.71 6.07 -4.53
C GLY A 60 -17.29 7.49 -4.18
#